data_AF-A0A7S2I644-F1
#
_entry.id   AF-A0A7S2I644-F1
#
_cell.length_a   1.000
_cell.length_b   1.000
_cell.length_c   1.000
_cell.angle_alpha   90.00
_cell.angle_beta   90.00
_cell.angle_gamma   90.00
#
_symmetry.space_group_name_H-M   'P 1'
#
loop_
_entity.id
_entity.type
_entity.pdbx_description
1 polymer ?
#
loop_
_entity_poly.entity_id
_entity_poly.type
_entity_poly.pdbx_seq_one_letter_code
_entity_poly.pdbx_strand_id
1 'polypeptide(L)'
;SNGETINAKRVLVCTGAFCDARPLLPDGHGGHMELELLPYTAQTIHFHLNEMDKAKLLQENMPSIIYVGDGTEWSYVLPPIQYPDGSWRVKLGGAKDRTHDGKSYSSIWSPGTNPLPTHKHIVEWFQTAGDPKDANEMKEMLQTMIPGIVPVKVTSDACATCKTSSGRPYIGKVREGLFVAVGGCGLAAKSSDEIGRLASSAALSVDGWGADEELGRELFAPRLRG
;
A
#
# COMPACT_ATOMS: atom_id res chain seq x y z
N SER A 1 14.46 1.72 20.27
CA SER A 1 15.77 1.71 19.58
C SER A 1 16.80 1.16 20.55
N ASN A 2 17.83 0.47 20.05
CA ASN A 2 19.00 0.02 20.83
C ASN A 2 20.02 1.15 21.09
N GLY A 3 19.76 2.38 20.60
CA GLY A 3 20.64 3.55 20.75
C GLY A 3 21.72 3.69 19.68
N GLU A 4 21.73 2.83 18.67
CA GLU A 4 22.73 2.86 17.61
C GLU A 4 22.59 4.10 16.69
N THR A 5 23.73 4.61 16.22
CA THR A 5 23.82 5.76 15.30
C THR A 5 24.51 5.35 14.02
N ILE A 6 23.87 5.63 12.88
CA ILE A 6 24.42 5.40 11.55
C ILE A 6 24.61 6.76 10.88
N ASN A 7 25.84 7.03 10.41
CA ASN A 7 26.17 8.26 9.71
C ASN A 7 26.20 8.02 8.20
N ALA A 8 25.55 8.90 7.44
CA ALA A 8 25.55 8.85 5.98
C ALA A 8 25.55 10.27 5.40
N LYS A 9 26.13 10.44 4.21
CA LYS A 9 26.07 11.72 3.49
C LYS A 9 24.66 12.02 2.96
N ARG A 10 23.89 10.97 2.67
CA ARG A 10 22.54 11.05 2.14
C ARG A 10 21.68 9.97 2.81
N VAL A 11 20.45 10.32 3.17
CA VAL A 11 19.47 9.43 3.81
C VAL A 11 18.21 9.41 2.94
N LEU A 12 17.75 8.21 2.58
CA LEU A 12 16.50 7.99 1.86
C LEU A 12 15.48 7.34 2.81
N VAL A 13 14.37 8.02 3.07
CA VAL A 13 13.30 7.57 3.96
C VAL A 13 12.18 6.92 3.13
N CYS A 14 11.96 5.62 3.35
CA CYS A 14 10.96 4.81 2.63
C CYS A 14 9.94 4.16 3.59
N THR A 15 9.51 4.88 4.63
CA THR A 15 8.74 4.32 5.75
C THR A 15 7.22 4.26 5.54
N GLY A 16 6.75 4.48 4.30
CA GLY A 16 5.35 4.32 3.91
C GLY A 16 4.38 5.09 4.81
N ALA A 17 3.35 4.41 5.31
CA ALA A 17 2.33 4.98 6.20
C ALA A 17 2.90 5.56 7.50
N PHE A 18 4.10 5.14 7.91
CA PHE A 18 4.75 5.62 9.14
C PHE A 18 5.54 6.91 8.97
N CYS A 19 5.69 7.43 7.74
CA CYS A 19 6.56 8.59 7.47
C CYS A 19 6.22 9.81 8.33
N ASP A 20 4.95 10.22 8.36
CA ASP A 20 4.49 11.35 9.19
C ASP A 20 3.91 10.90 10.54
N ALA A 21 3.85 9.59 10.79
CA ALA A 21 3.38 9.06 12.07
C ALA A 21 4.40 9.30 13.20
N ARG A 22 5.65 9.57 12.84
CA ARG A 22 6.79 9.83 13.74
C ARG A 22 7.60 10.99 13.15
N PRO A 23 8.34 11.76 13.98
CA PRO A 23 9.18 12.86 13.50
C PRO A 23 10.45 12.33 12.82
N LEU A 24 10.30 11.70 11.65
CA LEU A 24 11.39 11.08 10.89
C LEU A 24 12.14 12.06 9.99
N LEU A 25 11.55 13.24 9.75
CA LEU A 25 12.09 14.25 8.84
C LEU A 25 12.50 15.50 9.64
N PRO A 26 13.72 15.57 10.19
CA PRO A 26 14.16 16.74 10.95
C PRO A 26 14.29 17.97 10.03
N ASP A 27 13.89 19.15 10.50
CA ASP A 27 14.02 20.41 9.74
C ASP A 27 15.47 20.95 9.76
N GLY A 28 16.26 20.60 10.78
CA GLY A 28 17.65 21.05 10.96
C GLY A 28 17.81 22.16 12.01
N HIS A 29 16.70 22.60 12.61
CA HIS A 29 16.62 23.65 13.61
C HIS A 29 15.98 23.18 14.93
N GLY A 30 15.87 21.86 15.12
CA GLY A 30 15.31 21.25 16.32
C GLY A 30 13.82 20.90 16.19
N GLY A 31 13.21 21.14 15.03
CA GLY A 31 11.85 20.71 14.69
C GLY A 31 11.83 19.56 13.69
N HIS A 32 10.64 19.31 13.14
CA HIS A 32 10.40 18.28 12.14
C HIS A 32 9.48 18.83 11.03
N MET A 33 9.68 18.31 9.83
CA MET A 33 8.82 18.51 8.68
C MET A 33 7.81 17.36 8.60
N GLU A 34 6.62 17.65 8.10
CA GLU A 34 5.61 16.64 7.79
C GLU A 34 5.29 16.73 6.29
N LEU A 35 5.05 15.59 5.65
CA LEU A 35 4.58 15.54 4.29
C LEU A 35 3.05 15.69 4.24
N GLU A 36 2.52 16.00 3.06
CA GLU A 36 1.09 15.88 2.78
C GLU A 36 0.74 14.40 2.55
N LEU A 37 0.81 13.58 3.61
CA LEU A 37 0.39 12.18 3.58
C LEU A 37 -0.87 11.96 4.40
N LEU A 38 -1.70 11.05 3.89
CA LEU A 38 -2.93 10.58 4.53
C LEU A 38 -2.87 9.06 4.67
N PRO A 39 -2.39 8.52 5.80
CA PRO A 39 -2.40 7.09 6.07
C PRO A 39 -3.81 6.53 6.27
N TYR A 40 -4.05 5.30 5.82
CA TYR A 40 -5.35 4.63 5.93
C TYR A 40 -5.23 3.11 6.00
N THR A 41 -6.31 2.49 6.45
CA THR A 41 -6.46 1.04 6.53
C THR A 41 -6.49 0.40 5.15
N ALA A 42 -5.81 -0.73 5.02
CA ALA A 42 -5.94 -1.69 3.93
C ALA A 42 -6.02 -3.09 4.52
N GLN A 43 -6.53 -4.05 3.76
CA GLN A 43 -6.72 -5.41 4.24
C GLN A 43 -6.55 -6.41 3.10
N THR A 44 -6.06 -7.60 3.42
CA THR A 44 -6.00 -8.72 2.48
C THR A 44 -6.56 -9.98 3.11
N ILE A 45 -7.23 -10.79 2.30
CA ILE A 45 -7.76 -12.09 2.67
C ILE A 45 -6.96 -13.18 1.95
N HIS A 46 -6.61 -14.22 2.70
CA HIS A 46 -5.94 -15.41 2.21
C HIS A 46 -6.90 -16.60 2.28
N PHE A 47 -7.14 -17.21 1.14
CA PHE A 47 -8.00 -18.38 0.99
C PHE A 47 -7.12 -19.60 0.79
N HIS A 48 -6.98 -20.42 1.83
CA HIS A 48 -6.19 -21.65 1.79
C HIS A 48 -6.91 -22.69 0.95
N LEU A 49 -6.21 -23.23 -0.05
CA LEU A 49 -6.79 -24.15 -1.02
C LEU A 49 -6.71 -25.59 -0.52
N ASN A 50 -7.77 -26.37 -0.79
CA ASN A 50 -7.67 -27.82 -0.78
C ASN A 50 -6.94 -28.30 -2.05
N GLU A 51 -6.59 -29.59 -2.10
CA GLU A 51 -5.86 -30.18 -3.23
C GLU A 51 -6.63 -30.10 -4.56
N MET A 52 -7.96 -30.23 -4.55
CA MET A 52 -8.78 -30.17 -5.77
C MET A 52 -8.82 -28.75 -6.35
N ASP A 53 -9.10 -27.75 -5.52
CA ASP A 53 -9.13 -26.33 -5.93
C ASP A 53 -7.75 -25.87 -6.40
N LYS A 54 -6.68 -26.26 -5.69
CA LYS A 54 -5.30 -26.01 -6.10
C LYS A 54 -5.03 -26.58 -7.49
N ALA A 55 -5.31 -27.88 -7.70
CA ALA A 55 -5.06 -28.54 -8.97
C ALA A 55 -5.83 -27.87 -10.12
N LYS A 56 -7.11 -27.56 -9.91
CA LYS A 56 -7.96 -26.88 -10.88
C LYS A 56 -7.42 -25.51 -11.26
N LEU A 57 -7.14 -24.63 -10.27
CA LEU A 57 -6.69 -23.27 -10.54
C LEU A 57 -5.31 -23.22 -11.21
N LEU A 58 -4.43 -24.17 -10.90
CA LEU A 58 -3.13 -24.30 -11.58
C LEU A 58 -3.29 -24.83 -13.00
N GLN A 59 -4.14 -25.85 -13.22
CA GLN A 59 -4.39 -26.40 -14.54
C GLN A 59 -4.98 -25.36 -15.50
N GLU A 60 -5.89 -24.52 -15.01
CA GLU A 60 -6.50 -23.43 -15.78
C GLU A 60 -5.58 -22.20 -15.91
N ASN A 61 -4.37 -22.24 -15.35
CA ASN A 61 -3.41 -21.14 -15.33
C ASN A 61 -4.06 -19.81 -14.89
N MET A 62 -4.78 -19.85 -13.74
CA MET A 62 -5.55 -18.71 -13.24
C MET A 62 -4.68 -17.44 -13.20
N PRO A 63 -5.08 -16.35 -13.87
CA PRO A 63 -4.29 -15.13 -13.89
C PRO A 63 -4.50 -14.30 -12.61
N SER A 64 -3.70 -13.24 -12.45
CA SER A 64 -4.12 -12.14 -11.58
C SER A 64 -5.37 -11.47 -12.16
N ILE A 65 -6.34 -11.19 -11.29
CA ILE A 65 -7.58 -10.51 -11.66
C ILE A 65 -7.56 -9.14 -11.00
N ILE A 66 -7.87 -8.09 -11.75
CA ILE A 66 -8.24 -6.79 -11.20
C ILE A 66 -9.68 -6.57 -11.59
N TYR A 67 -10.53 -6.35 -10.59
CA TYR A 67 -11.94 -6.05 -10.80
C TYR A 67 -12.22 -4.66 -10.23
N VAL A 68 -12.89 -3.84 -11.04
CA VAL A 68 -13.39 -2.52 -10.67
C VAL A 68 -14.85 -2.52 -11.11
N GLY A 69 -15.76 -2.46 -10.14
CA GLY A 69 -17.19 -2.38 -10.42
C GLY A 69 -17.61 -0.98 -10.86
N ASP A 70 -18.87 -0.63 -10.64
CA ASP A 70 -19.46 0.67 -11.00
C ASP A 70 -19.03 1.81 -10.04
N GLY A 71 -17.79 1.80 -9.59
CA GLY A 71 -17.21 2.75 -8.63
C GLY A 71 -17.49 2.42 -7.16
N THR A 72 -18.31 1.41 -6.88
CA THR A 72 -18.68 0.99 -5.52
C THR A 72 -17.84 -0.14 -4.98
N GLU A 73 -16.98 -0.76 -5.79
CA GLU A 73 -16.14 -1.85 -5.34
C GLU A 73 -14.91 -2.01 -6.22
N TRP A 74 -13.85 -2.51 -5.60
CA TRP A 74 -12.63 -2.88 -6.32
C TRP A 74 -11.97 -4.05 -5.61
N SER A 75 -11.29 -4.89 -6.38
CA SER A 75 -10.41 -5.90 -5.83
C SER A 75 -9.29 -6.27 -6.78
N TYR A 76 -8.23 -6.83 -6.22
CA TYR A 76 -7.28 -7.64 -6.96
C TYR A 76 -7.23 -9.03 -6.34
N VAL A 77 -7.11 -10.04 -7.19
CA VAL A 77 -6.94 -11.44 -6.83
C VAL A 77 -5.63 -11.92 -7.43
N LEU A 78 -4.77 -12.52 -6.61
CA LEU A 78 -3.53 -13.12 -7.07
C LEU A 78 -3.75 -14.59 -7.44
N PRO A 79 -2.97 -15.12 -8.40
CA PRO A 79 -2.96 -16.55 -8.68
C PRO A 79 -2.63 -17.37 -7.44
N PRO A 80 -2.98 -18.67 -7.42
CA PRO A 80 -2.55 -19.58 -6.37
C PRO A 80 -1.02 -19.61 -6.30
N ILE A 81 -0.46 -19.35 -5.12
CA ILE A 81 0.97 -19.50 -4.84
C ILE A 81 1.20 -20.29 -3.56
N GLN A 82 2.38 -20.91 -3.47
CA GLN A 82 2.84 -21.55 -2.25
C GLN A 82 3.45 -20.52 -1.30
N TYR A 83 3.02 -20.55 -0.04
CA TYR A 83 3.57 -19.74 1.04
C TYR A 83 4.73 -20.47 1.74
N PRO A 84 5.57 -19.77 2.53
CA PRO A 84 6.71 -20.39 3.22
C PRO A 84 6.35 -21.56 4.16
N ASP A 85 5.10 -21.62 4.63
CA ASP A 85 4.58 -22.72 5.46
C ASP A 85 4.12 -23.94 4.63
N GLY A 86 4.34 -23.92 3.31
CA GLY A 86 3.97 -24.98 2.38
C GLY A 86 2.51 -24.93 1.91
N SER A 87 1.66 -24.10 2.52
CA SER A 87 0.25 -23.99 2.13
C SER A 87 0.07 -23.23 0.82
N TRP A 88 -0.91 -23.65 0.03
CA TRP A 88 -1.31 -22.96 -1.21
C TRP A 88 -2.49 -22.05 -0.94
N ARG A 89 -2.41 -20.80 -1.39
CA ARG A 89 -3.46 -19.81 -1.13
C ARG A 89 -3.69 -18.91 -2.33
N VAL A 90 -4.95 -18.52 -2.52
CA VAL A 90 -5.32 -17.33 -3.30
C VAL A 90 -5.35 -16.14 -2.34
N LYS A 91 -4.79 -14.99 -2.75
CA LYS A 91 -4.83 -13.75 -1.98
C LYS A 91 -5.72 -12.73 -2.68
N LEU A 92 -6.62 -12.09 -1.93
CA LEU A 92 -7.45 -11.01 -2.41
C LEU A 92 -7.22 -9.77 -1.54
N GLY A 93 -7.04 -8.61 -2.16
CA GLY A 93 -7.18 -7.32 -1.49
C GLY A 93 -8.22 -6.48 -2.22
N GLY A 94 -9.03 -5.72 -1.50
CA GLY A 94 -10.13 -4.98 -2.08
C GLY A 94 -11.06 -4.45 -1.02
N ALA A 95 -12.12 -3.79 -1.46
CA ALA A 95 -13.17 -3.26 -0.59
C ALA A 95 -14.41 -2.89 -1.40
N LYS A 96 -15.57 -2.90 -0.74
CA LYS A 96 -16.79 -2.25 -1.21
C LYS A 96 -16.95 -0.89 -0.55
N ASP A 97 -17.65 0.02 -1.21
CA ASP A 97 -17.84 1.37 -0.75
C ASP A 97 -18.75 1.37 0.47
N ARG A 98 -18.29 2.07 1.49
CA ARG A 98 -19.09 2.37 2.65
C ARG A 98 -19.62 3.77 2.39
N THR A 99 -20.78 3.86 1.77
CA THR A 99 -21.63 5.04 1.92
C THR A 99 -22.10 5.10 3.39
N HIS A 100 -21.19 5.45 4.31
CA HIS A 100 -21.59 5.96 5.60
C HIS A 100 -22.22 7.32 5.32
N ASP A 101 -23.56 7.39 5.29
CA ASP A 101 -24.38 8.62 5.17
C ASP A 101 -24.79 9.15 3.77
N GLY A 102 -24.53 8.42 2.68
CA GLY A 102 -24.92 8.88 1.34
C GLY A 102 -23.99 9.95 0.75
N LYS A 103 -22.92 10.32 1.45
CA LYS A 103 -21.76 10.97 0.83
C LYS A 103 -20.85 9.87 0.29
N SER A 104 -20.84 9.71 -1.04
CA SER A 104 -19.70 9.12 -1.71
C SER A 104 -18.48 9.93 -1.26
N TYR A 105 -17.57 9.30 -0.51
CA TYR A 105 -16.27 9.91 -0.28
C TYR A 105 -15.59 9.95 -1.64
N SER A 106 -15.81 11.05 -2.35
CA SER A 106 -14.84 11.82 -3.12
C SER A 106 -13.49 11.11 -3.15
N SER A 107 -13.09 10.69 -4.36
CA SER A 107 -11.78 10.33 -4.95
C SER A 107 -10.50 10.26 -4.09
N ILE A 108 -10.45 10.91 -2.93
CA ILE A 108 -9.43 10.88 -1.90
C ILE A 108 -9.45 9.61 -1.05
N TRP A 109 -10.57 8.90 -0.85
CA TRP A 109 -10.56 7.63 -0.09
C TRP A 109 -10.94 6.45 -0.97
N SER A 110 -10.24 5.32 -0.83
CA SER A 110 -10.71 4.10 -1.49
C SER A 110 -11.95 3.64 -0.73
N PRO A 111 -13.00 3.16 -1.42
CA PRO A 111 -14.11 2.42 -0.82
C PRO A 111 -13.66 1.57 0.36
N GLY A 112 -14.35 1.63 1.49
CA GLY A 112 -14.10 0.76 2.66
C GLY A 112 -12.78 1.00 3.42
N THR A 113 -12.20 2.21 3.34
CA THR A 113 -10.98 2.54 4.08
C THR A 113 -11.20 3.60 5.17
N ASN A 114 -10.46 3.48 6.27
CA ASN A 114 -10.52 4.41 7.41
C ASN A 114 -9.18 5.13 7.59
N PRO A 115 -9.19 6.43 7.95
CA PRO A 115 -7.95 7.15 8.25
C PRO A 115 -7.18 6.56 9.43
N LEU A 116 -5.85 6.60 9.36
CA LEU A 116 -4.92 6.21 10.43
C LEU A 116 -4.03 7.41 10.81
N PRO A 117 -4.56 8.43 11.51
CA PRO A 117 -3.92 9.74 11.59
C PRO A 117 -2.69 9.79 12.50
N THR A 118 -2.42 8.75 13.30
CA THR A 118 -1.31 8.76 14.27
C THR A 118 -0.58 7.42 14.26
N HIS A 119 0.65 7.41 14.76
CA HIS A 119 1.40 6.17 14.98
C HIS A 119 0.63 5.14 15.80
N LYS A 120 -0.08 5.58 16.84
CA LYS A 120 -0.88 4.70 17.69
C LYS A 120 -1.96 3.98 16.87
N HIS A 121 -2.73 4.70 16.06
CA HIS A 121 -3.76 4.10 15.21
C HIS A 121 -3.18 3.10 14.21
N ILE A 122 -2.04 3.41 13.58
CA ILE A 122 -1.39 2.49 12.65
C ILE A 122 -0.98 1.20 13.38
N VAL A 123 -0.31 1.31 14.53
CA VAL A 123 0.13 0.14 15.32
C VAL A 123 -1.05 -0.70 15.79
N GLU A 124 -2.09 -0.06 16.34
CA GLU A 124 -3.30 -0.76 16.78
C GLU A 124 -3.96 -1.51 15.62
N TRP A 125 -4.04 -0.89 14.43
CA TRP A 125 -4.58 -1.54 13.23
C TRP A 125 -3.79 -2.80 12.84
N PHE A 126 -2.45 -2.71 12.79
CA PHE A 126 -1.58 -3.86 12.48
C PHE A 126 -1.68 -5.02 13.49
N GLN A 127 -2.21 -4.77 14.69
CA GLN A 127 -2.43 -5.80 15.71
C GLN A 127 -3.79 -6.48 15.59
N THR A 128 -4.61 -6.10 14.60
CA THR A 128 -5.90 -6.71 14.32
C THR A 128 -5.81 -7.69 13.14
N ALA A 129 -6.89 -8.46 12.93
CA ALA A 129 -7.09 -9.23 11.70
C ALA A 129 -7.76 -8.40 10.59
N GLY A 130 -7.87 -7.08 10.74
CA GLY A 130 -8.67 -6.21 9.89
C GLY A 130 -10.14 -6.13 10.29
N ASP A 131 -10.97 -5.56 9.42
CA ASP A 131 -12.41 -5.41 9.64
C ASP A 131 -13.14 -6.72 9.24
N PRO A 132 -13.92 -7.34 10.15
CA PRO A 132 -14.66 -8.56 9.86
C PRO A 132 -15.71 -8.41 8.75
N LYS A 133 -16.29 -7.22 8.58
CA LYS A 133 -17.26 -6.95 7.51
C LYS A 133 -16.58 -6.98 6.14
N ASP A 134 -15.44 -6.30 6.02
CA ASP A 134 -14.67 -6.28 4.76
C ASP A 134 -14.14 -7.67 4.42
N ALA A 135 -13.76 -8.47 5.44
CA ALA A 135 -13.37 -9.86 5.23
C ALA A 135 -14.51 -10.72 4.64
N ASN A 136 -15.74 -10.54 5.12
CA ASN A 136 -16.91 -11.24 4.58
C ASN A 136 -17.25 -10.77 3.16
N GLU A 137 -17.23 -9.47 2.90
CA GLU A 137 -17.47 -8.92 1.56
C GLU A 137 -16.44 -9.40 0.54
N MET A 138 -15.16 -9.44 0.92
CA MET A 138 -14.08 -9.99 0.09
C MET A 138 -14.23 -11.50 -0.15
N LYS A 139 -14.75 -12.26 0.82
CA LYS A 139 -15.09 -13.67 0.62
C LYS A 139 -16.20 -13.84 -0.41
N GLU A 140 -17.25 -13.02 -0.35
CA GLU A 140 -18.32 -13.02 -1.35
C GLU A 140 -17.78 -12.64 -2.74
N MET A 141 -16.96 -11.59 -2.83
CA MET A 141 -16.32 -11.17 -4.08
C MET A 141 -15.52 -12.31 -4.73
N LEU A 142 -14.74 -13.07 -3.94
CA LEU A 142 -14.03 -14.24 -4.46
C LEU A 142 -15.00 -15.31 -4.98
N GLN A 143 -16.07 -15.61 -4.25
CA GLN A 143 -17.05 -16.61 -4.66
C GLN A 143 -17.76 -16.24 -5.97
N THR A 144 -17.98 -14.94 -6.21
CA THR A 144 -18.50 -14.44 -7.49
C THR A 144 -17.49 -14.61 -8.62
N MET A 145 -16.22 -14.27 -8.38
CA MET A 145 -15.17 -14.34 -9.42
C MET A 145 -14.72 -15.78 -9.73
N ILE A 146 -14.70 -16.65 -8.71
CA ILE A 146 -14.25 -18.04 -8.81
C ILE A 146 -15.33 -18.95 -8.20
N PRO A 147 -16.42 -19.22 -8.94
CA PRO A 147 -17.52 -20.02 -8.42
C PRO A 147 -17.08 -21.43 -8.03
N GLY A 148 -17.57 -21.89 -6.87
CA GLY A 148 -17.35 -23.25 -6.38
C GLY A 148 -16.03 -23.47 -5.63
N ILE A 149 -15.21 -22.44 -5.42
CA ILE A 149 -14.02 -22.55 -4.56
C ILE A 149 -14.44 -22.80 -3.11
N VAL A 150 -13.82 -23.79 -2.45
CA VAL A 150 -14.11 -24.16 -1.05
C VAL A 150 -12.80 -24.14 -0.25
N PRO A 151 -12.39 -22.95 0.25
CA PRO A 151 -11.17 -22.81 1.02
C PRO A 151 -11.24 -23.65 2.31
N VAL A 152 -10.15 -24.35 2.63
CA VAL A 152 -10.03 -25.12 3.89
C VAL A 152 -9.88 -24.20 5.11
N LYS A 153 -9.39 -22.99 4.88
CA LYS A 153 -9.20 -21.94 5.89
C LYS A 153 -9.22 -20.58 5.20
N VAL A 154 -9.76 -19.59 5.89
CA VAL A 154 -9.71 -18.18 5.47
C VAL A 154 -9.02 -17.39 6.58
N THR A 155 -7.98 -16.64 6.23
CA THR A 155 -7.30 -15.72 7.16
C THR A 155 -7.31 -14.31 6.59
N SER A 156 -7.20 -13.33 7.47
CA SER A 156 -7.24 -11.92 7.14
C SER A 156 -6.08 -11.20 7.80
N ASP A 157 -5.44 -10.29 7.06
CA ASP A 157 -4.29 -9.52 7.50
C ASP A 157 -4.57 -8.02 7.34
N ALA A 158 -4.36 -7.28 8.42
CA ALA A 158 -4.40 -5.82 8.42
C ALA A 158 -3.12 -5.24 7.78
N CYS A 159 -3.30 -4.26 6.90
CA CYS A 159 -2.22 -3.56 6.19
C CYS A 159 -2.46 -2.04 6.23
N ALA A 160 -1.44 -1.22 6.00
CA ALA A 160 -1.61 0.21 5.90
C ALA A 160 -0.86 0.77 4.69
N THR A 161 -1.41 1.83 4.13
CA THR A 161 -0.79 2.61 3.06
C THR A 161 -1.12 4.09 3.29
N CYS A 162 -0.55 4.99 2.50
CA CYS A 162 -0.85 6.41 2.56
C CYS A 162 -1.07 6.99 1.18
N LYS A 163 -1.98 7.96 1.09
CA LYS A 163 -2.21 8.77 -0.11
C LYS A 163 -1.42 10.07 -0.03
N THR A 164 -1.08 10.57 -1.20
CA THR A 164 -0.54 11.91 -1.41
C THR A 164 -1.61 12.81 -2.00
N SER A 165 -1.46 14.13 -1.89
CA SER A 165 -2.37 15.08 -2.53
C SER A 165 -2.26 15.05 -4.06
N SER A 166 -1.12 14.60 -4.61
CA SER A 166 -0.91 14.43 -6.05
C SER A 166 -1.47 13.12 -6.62
N GLY A 167 -1.84 12.16 -5.75
CA GLY A 167 -2.19 10.80 -6.17
C GLY A 167 -1.00 9.97 -6.68
N ARG A 168 0.24 10.50 -6.58
CA ARG A 168 1.48 9.84 -6.99
C ARG A 168 2.45 9.71 -5.81
N PRO A 169 3.34 8.71 -5.79
CA PRO A 169 4.39 8.64 -4.77
C PRO A 169 5.20 9.93 -4.69
N TYR A 170 5.58 10.31 -3.47
CA TYR A 170 6.56 11.36 -3.26
C TYR A 170 7.95 10.74 -3.33
N ILE A 171 8.72 11.13 -4.35
CA ILE A 171 10.08 10.69 -4.62
C ILE A 171 10.93 11.93 -4.85
N GLY A 172 11.86 12.19 -3.93
CA GLY A 172 12.77 13.33 -4.11
C GLY A 172 13.38 13.87 -2.84
N LYS A 173 14.08 14.99 -3.00
CA LYS A 173 14.76 15.72 -1.92
C LYS A 173 13.73 16.50 -1.10
N VAL A 174 13.79 16.36 0.23
CA VAL A 174 13.05 17.21 1.17
C VAL A 174 13.96 18.26 1.82
N ARG A 175 15.24 17.93 2.00
CA ARG A 175 16.31 18.83 2.47
C ARG A 175 17.64 18.34 1.92
N GLU A 176 18.68 19.16 1.97
CA GLU A 176 20.02 18.71 1.67
C GLU A 176 20.40 17.46 2.48
N GLY A 177 20.90 16.43 1.76
CA GLY A 177 21.20 15.11 2.31
C GLY A 177 20.00 14.26 2.76
N LEU A 178 18.74 14.71 2.60
CA LEU A 178 17.54 13.99 3.05
C LEU A 178 16.50 13.87 1.93
N PHE A 179 16.15 12.63 1.62
CA PHE A 179 15.28 12.24 0.51
C PHE A 179 14.17 11.32 1.01
N VAL A 180 13.08 11.24 0.26
CA VAL A 180 11.94 10.36 0.56
C VAL A 180 11.52 9.57 -0.69
N ALA A 181 10.99 8.38 -0.46
CA ALA A 181 10.22 7.59 -1.43
C ALA A 181 9.03 6.94 -0.71
N VAL A 182 7.93 7.67 -0.63
CA VAL A 182 6.74 7.34 0.20
C VAL A 182 5.44 7.65 -0.53
N GLY A 183 4.28 7.38 0.09
CA GLY A 183 2.99 7.76 -0.50
C GLY A 183 2.57 6.87 -1.67
N GLY A 184 2.67 5.55 -1.52
CA GLY A 184 2.40 4.59 -2.60
C GLY A 184 0.95 4.53 -3.11
N CYS A 185 0.02 5.28 -2.51
CA CYS A 185 -1.37 5.43 -2.93
C CYS A 185 -2.14 4.11 -3.12
N GLY A 186 -1.71 3.03 -2.44
CA GLY A 186 -2.28 1.69 -2.59
C GLY A 186 -1.95 0.97 -3.90
N LEU A 187 -1.08 1.54 -4.75
CA LEU A 187 -0.80 1.04 -6.10
C LEU A 187 0.69 0.76 -6.35
N ALA A 188 1.58 1.17 -5.45
CA ALA A 188 3.02 1.15 -5.67
C ALA A 188 3.67 -0.24 -5.73
N ALA A 189 3.06 -1.28 -5.16
CA ALA A 189 3.71 -2.60 -5.04
C ALA A 189 4.14 -3.18 -6.39
N LYS A 190 3.27 -3.08 -7.41
CA LYS A 190 3.56 -3.55 -8.79
C LYS A 190 4.59 -2.72 -9.54
N SER A 191 4.92 -1.53 -9.04
CA SER A 191 5.85 -0.58 -9.65
C SER A 191 7.08 -0.35 -8.77
N SER A 192 7.33 -1.25 -7.81
CA SER A 192 8.37 -1.09 -6.79
C SER A 192 9.78 -1.04 -7.37
N ASP A 193 10.07 -1.82 -8.41
CA ASP A 193 11.37 -1.80 -9.09
C ASP A 193 11.68 -0.42 -9.69
N GLU A 194 10.73 0.13 -10.43
CA GLU A 194 10.90 1.45 -11.06
C GLU A 194 10.89 2.59 -10.04
N ILE A 195 10.03 2.52 -9.01
CA ILE A 195 10.05 3.47 -7.89
C ILE A 195 11.41 3.41 -7.18
N GLY A 196 11.98 2.22 -6.99
CA GLY A 196 13.31 2.03 -6.40
C GLY A 196 14.41 2.63 -7.27
N ARG A 197 14.35 2.46 -8.60
CA ARG A 197 15.27 3.10 -9.54
C ARG A 197 15.19 4.63 -9.45
N LEU A 198 14.00 5.20 -9.53
CA LEU A 198 13.77 6.64 -9.44
C LEU A 198 14.22 7.21 -8.08
N ALA A 199 13.91 6.53 -6.98
CA ALA A 199 14.34 6.92 -5.65
C ALA A 199 15.87 6.90 -5.50
N SER A 200 16.52 5.89 -6.08
CA SER A 200 17.99 5.81 -6.12
C SER A 200 18.59 6.95 -6.94
N SER A 201 18.02 7.25 -8.11
CA SER A 201 18.43 8.40 -8.94
C SER A 201 18.27 9.72 -8.19
N ALA A 202 17.13 9.97 -7.54
CA ALA A 202 16.92 11.14 -6.69
C ALA A 202 17.98 11.23 -5.57
N ALA A 203 18.26 10.11 -4.90
CA ALA A 203 19.15 10.10 -3.76
C ALA A 203 20.64 10.11 -4.13
N LEU A 204 21.06 9.67 -5.33
CA LEU A 204 22.48 9.49 -5.67
C LEU A 204 22.99 10.44 -6.76
N SER A 205 22.13 10.89 -7.68
CA SER A 205 22.52 11.86 -8.70
C SER A 205 22.62 13.28 -8.13
N VAL A 206 23.27 14.18 -8.86
CA VAL A 206 23.30 15.62 -8.53
C VAL A 206 21.94 16.25 -8.83
N ASP A 207 21.37 15.94 -10.00
CA ASP A 207 20.12 16.54 -10.49
C ASP A 207 18.89 15.61 -10.39
N GLY A 208 19.06 14.42 -9.81
CA GLY A 208 18.06 13.35 -9.86
C GLY A 208 18.10 12.59 -11.20
N TRP A 209 16.94 12.40 -11.82
CA TRP A 209 16.82 11.87 -13.18
C TRP A 209 16.46 12.99 -14.16
N GLY A 210 16.86 12.81 -15.43
CA GLY A 210 16.86 13.86 -16.45
C GLY A 210 15.49 14.19 -17.03
N ALA A 211 15.41 15.32 -17.75
CA ALA A 211 14.18 15.74 -18.46
C ALA A 211 13.83 14.82 -19.65
N ASP A 212 14.79 14.02 -20.13
CA ASP A 212 14.59 13.04 -21.19
C ASP A 212 13.92 11.75 -20.69
N GLU A 213 13.71 11.61 -19.38
CA GLU A 213 12.92 10.52 -18.80
C GLU A 213 11.43 10.81 -18.98
N GLU A 214 10.66 9.82 -19.40
CA GLU A 214 9.20 9.96 -19.62
C GLU A 214 8.45 10.37 -18.35
N LEU A 215 8.99 10.00 -17.18
CA LEU A 215 8.42 10.29 -15.88
C LEU A 215 9.07 11.54 -15.29
N GLY A 216 8.55 12.72 -15.64
CA GLY A 216 9.05 14.00 -15.10
C GLY A 216 9.11 14.04 -13.57
N ARG A 217 10.23 14.51 -13.02
CA ARG A 217 10.51 14.52 -11.57
C ARG A 217 9.52 15.33 -10.75
N GLU A 218 9.00 16.40 -11.33
CA GLU A 218 7.99 17.29 -10.74
C GLU A 218 6.68 16.59 -10.44
N LEU A 219 6.35 15.50 -11.15
CA LEU A 219 5.16 14.68 -10.89
C LEU A 219 5.24 13.96 -9.53
N PHE A 220 6.44 13.73 -9.03
CA PHE A 220 6.72 13.00 -7.80
C PHE A 220 7.30 13.89 -6.70
N ALA A 221 7.40 15.20 -6.92
CA ALA A 221 8.00 16.13 -5.97
C ALA A 221 7.30 16.03 -4.59
N PRO A 222 8.06 15.80 -3.49
CA PRO A 222 7.50 15.78 -2.16
C PRO A 222 6.83 17.10 -1.81
N ARG A 223 5.64 17.04 -1.19
CA ARG A 223 4.91 18.21 -0.69
C ARG A 223 4.88 18.19 0.82
N LEU A 224 5.30 19.29 1.44
CA LEU A 224 5.29 19.46 2.88
C LEU A 224 3.95 20.02 3.34
N ARG A 225 3.49 19.59 4.51
CA ARG A 225 2.37 20.23 5.21
C ARG A 225 2.85 21.59 5.72
N GLY A 226 2.10 22.65 5.39
CA GLY A 226 2.37 24.02 5.83
C GLY A 226 2.04 24.28 7.30
#